data_AF-A0A7C1ARX4-F1
#
_entry.id   AF-A0A7C1ARX4-F1
#
_cell.length_a   1.000
_cell.length_b   1.000
_cell.length_c   1.000
_cell.angle_alpha   90.00
_cell.angle_beta   90.00
_cell.angle_gamma   90.00
#
_symmetry.space_group_name_H-M   'P 1'
#
loop_
_entity.id
_entity.type
_entity.pdbx_description
1 polymer ?
#
loop_
_entity_poly.entity_id
_entity_poly.type
_entity_poly.pdbx_seq_one_letter_code
_entity_poly.pdbx_strand_id
1 'polypeptide(L)'
;MKTKGFLKIFLLGIAVLVITGAVAFATGNIKAVGVLTSVEDDGSVIIDGSGFNVDPLVSVLDSEGKEISMDELAPPTRVQYEYGNTKDGPVLRIIRVIAQ
;
A
#
# COMPACT_ATOMS: atom_id res chain seq x y z
N MET A 1 0.32 -61.08 -14.20
CA MET A 1 1.12 -60.18 -15.05
C MET A 1 0.27 -59.60 -16.17
N LYS A 2 0.05 -58.28 -16.14
CA LYS A 2 -0.34 -57.45 -17.31
C LYS A 2 0.01 -56.00 -16.97
N THR A 3 1.27 -55.67 -17.20
CA THR A 3 1.84 -54.32 -17.15
C THR A 3 1.44 -53.62 -18.45
N LYS A 4 0.61 -52.57 -18.40
CA LYS A 4 0.43 -51.62 -19.51
C LYS A 4 0.00 -50.26 -18.96
N GLY A 5 0.70 -49.21 -19.37
CA GLY A 5 0.12 -47.87 -19.42
C GLY A 5 0.89 -46.75 -18.73
N PHE A 6 2.07 -46.44 -19.27
CA PHE A 6 2.51 -45.07 -19.58
C PHE A 6 1.91 -43.94 -18.74
N LEU A 7 2.69 -43.52 -17.74
CA LEU A 7 3.18 -42.14 -17.57
C LEU A 7 2.36 -41.08 -18.34
N LYS A 8 1.23 -40.64 -17.76
CA LYS A 8 0.56 -39.42 -18.19
C LYS A 8 1.25 -38.24 -17.53
N ILE A 9 2.27 -37.74 -18.21
CA ILE A 9 2.72 -36.36 -18.08
C ILE A 9 1.53 -35.49 -18.49
N PHE A 10 0.82 -34.93 -17.52
CA PHE A 10 -0.08 -33.81 -17.77
C PHE A 10 0.35 -32.67 -16.84
N LEU A 11 1.41 -32.01 -17.30
CA LEU A 11 1.63 -30.59 -17.11
C LEU A 11 0.29 -29.84 -17.30
N LEU A 12 -0.37 -29.42 -16.21
CA LEU A 12 -1.11 -28.16 -16.17
C LEU A 12 -1.65 -27.91 -14.76
N GLY A 13 -1.32 -26.75 -14.21
CA GLY A 13 -2.09 -26.19 -13.09
C GLY A 13 -1.35 -26.00 -11.78
N ILE A 14 -0.08 -25.61 -11.80
CA ILE A 14 0.38 -24.70 -10.74
C ILE A 14 -0.26 -23.35 -11.08
N ALA A 15 -1.52 -23.18 -10.71
CA ALA A 15 -2.08 -21.87 -10.54
C ALA A 15 -1.36 -21.28 -9.33
N VAL A 16 -0.28 -20.54 -9.60
CA VAL A 16 0.24 -19.57 -8.64
C VAL A 16 -0.91 -18.59 -8.45
N LEU A 17 -1.70 -18.82 -7.40
CA LEU A 17 -2.60 -17.83 -6.87
C LEU A 17 -1.69 -16.72 -6.36
N VAL A 18 -1.39 -15.76 -7.23
CA VAL A 18 -0.91 -14.47 -6.80
C VAL A 18 -2.07 -13.91 -6.00
N ILE A 19 -2.03 -14.11 -4.68
CA ILE A 19 -2.88 -13.40 -3.74
C ILE A 19 -2.38 -11.96 -3.85
N THR A 20 -2.90 -11.22 -4.83
CA THR A 20 -2.88 -9.76 -4.78
C THR A 20 -3.56 -9.44 -3.47
N GLY A 21 -2.77 -9.06 -2.47
CA GLY A 21 -3.22 -8.82 -1.11
C GLY A 21 -4.25 -7.70 -1.12
N ALA A 22 -5.51 -8.06 -1.37
CA ALA A 22 -6.64 -7.21 -1.05
C ALA A 22 -6.65 -7.15 0.47
N VAL A 23 -5.98 -6.14 1.02
CA VAL A 23 -5.99 -5.86 2.44
C VAL A 23 -7.45 -5.60 2.80
N ALA A 24 -8.07 -6.56 3.49
CA ALA A 24 -9.44 -6.42 3.94
C ALA A 24 -9.44 -5.45 5.12
N PHE A 25 -9.99 -4.26 4.91
CA PHE A 25 -10.09 -3.23 5.93
C PHE A 25 -11.31 -3.52 6.80
N ALA A 26 -11.06 -3.79 8.08
CA ALA A 26 -12.11 -3.81 9.07
C ALA A 26 -12.35 -2.37 9.52
N THR A 27 -13.54 -1.83 9.26
CA THR A 27 -13.97 -0.46 9.62
C THR A 27 -13.34 0.65 8.74
N GLY A 28 -14.16 1.65 8.39
CA GLY A 28 -13.87 2.65 7.36
C GLY A 28 -12.58 3.48 7.54
N ASN A 29 -12.20 4.18 6.47
CA ASN A 29 -10.97 4.99 6.46
C ASN A 29 -11.03 6.11 7.51
N ILE A 30 -9.94 6.27 8.26
CA ILE A 30 -9.69 7.35 9.21
C ILE A 30 -9.04 8.50 8.46
N LYS A 31 -9.56 9.73 8.65
CA LYS A 31 -8.97 10.95 8.12
C LYS A 31 -8.19 11.68 9.21
N ALA A 32 -6.97 12.12 8.92
CA ALA A 32 -6.11 12.80 9.86
C ALA A 32 -5.24 13.86 9.18
N VAL A 33 -4.54 14.65 9.99
CA VAL A 33 -3.58 15.67 9.55
C VAL A 33 -2.33 15.54 10.41
N GLY A 34 -1.16 15.64 9.80
CA GLY A 34 0.11 15.51 10.50
C GLY A 34 1.29 16.04 9.68
N VAL A 35 2.49 15.86 10.20
CA VAL A 35 3.74 16.16 9.51
C VAL A 35 4.36 14.87 9.04
N LEU A 36 4.44 14.69 7.72
CA LEU A 36 5.23 13.65 7.09
C LEU A 36 6.70 14.02 7.26
N THR A 37 7.45 13.16 7.93
CA THR A 37 8.84 13.40 8.36
C THR A 37 9.86 12.55 7.63
N SER A 38 9.45 11.40 7.07
CA SER A 38 10.32 10.49 6.32
C SER A 38 9.52 9.63 5.34
N VAL A 39 10.17 9.25 4.25
CA VAL A 39 9.78 8.15 3.35
C VAL A 39 10.90 7.13 3.42
N GLU A 40 10.60 5.93 3.87
CA GLU A 40 11.58 4.87 4.10
C GLU A 40 11.89 4.10 2.80
N ASP A 41 13.02 3.40 2.76
CA ASP A 41 13.48 2.65 1.58
C ASP A 41 12.51 1.52 1.15
N ASP A 42 11.67 1.03 2.06
CA ASP A 42 10.65 0.02 1.79
C ASP A 42 9.31 0.59 1.29
N GLY A 43 9.24 1.92 1.12
CA GLY A 43 8.05 2.64 0.68
C GLY A 43 7.05 2.96 1.79
N SER A 44 7.34 2.60 3.05
CA SER A 44 6.57 3.09 4.20
C SER A 44 6.87 4.57 4.47
N VAL A 45 5.98 5.24 5.22
CA VAL A 45 6.15 6.66 5.55
C VAL A 45 5.94 6.92 7.03
N ILE A 46 6.63 7.94 7.55
CA ILE A 46 6.53 8.35 8.95
C ILE A 46 5.77 9.68 9.04
N ILE A 47 4.63 9.67 9.70
CA ILE A 47 3.80 10.87 9.96
C ILE A 47 3.67 11.06 11.48
N ASP A 48 4.08 12.22 11.99
CA ASP A 48 4.12 12.54 13.43
C ASP A 48 4.80 11.44 14.29
N GLY A 49 5.85 10.83 13.75
CA GLY A 49 6.59 9.73 14.39
C GLY A 49 5.91 8.36 14.34
N SER A 50 4.73 8.24 13.71
CA SER A 50 4.03 6.98 13.48
C SER A 50 4.31 6.44 12.08
N GLY A 51 4.64 5.15 11.98
CA GLY A 51 4.88 4.48 10.71
C GLY A 51 3.59 3.98 10.05
N PHE A 52 3.49 4.16 8.73
CA PHE A 52 2.37 3.73 7.92
C PHE A 52 2.85 2.94 6.71
N ASN A 53 2.23 1.79 6.47
CA ASN A 53 2.33 1.12 5.18
C ASN A 53 1.59 1.95 4.14
N VAL A 54 1.98 1.81 2.88
CA VAL A 54 1.37 2.56 1.77
C VAL A 54 0.61 1.59 0.88
N ASP A 55 -0.67 1.87 0.62
CA ASP A 55 -1.45 1.13 -0.37
C ASP A 55 -0.80 1.34 -1.74
N PRO A 56 -0.58 0.28 -2.55
CA PRO A 56 -0.06 0.42 -3.91
C PRO A 56 -0.89 1.36 -4.81
N LEU A 57 -2.14 1.62 -4.46
CA LEU A 57 -3.06 2.53 -5.14
C LEU A 57 -3.22 3.87 -4.39
N VAL A 58 -2.28 4.22 -3.51
CA VAL A 58 -2.31 5.49 -2.79
C VAL A 58 -2.37 6.65 -3.79
N SER A 59 -3.27 7.60 -3.57
CA SER A 59 -3.23 8.88 -4.27
C SER A 59 -2.40 9.87 -3.47
N VAL A 60 -1.30 10.35 -4.06
CA VAL A 60 -0.47 11.42 -3.48
C VAL A 60 -0.74 12.70 -4.24
N LEU A 61 -1.18 13.73 -3.52
CA LEU A 61 -1.62 15.00 -4.10
C LEU A 61 -0.79 16.15 -3.53
N ASP A 62 -0.41 17.10 -4.38
CA ASP A 62 0.17 18.36 -3.93
C ASP A 62 -0.89 19.29 -3.30
N SER A 63 -0.46 20.48 -2.89
CA SER A 63 -1.35 21.49 -2.29
C SER A 63 -2.39 22.06 -3.24
N GLU A 64 -2.16 21.96 -4.55
CA GLU A 64 -3.11 22.36 -5.60
C GLU A 64 -4.09 21.22 -5.93
N GLY A 65 -3.86 20.02 -5.38
CA GLY A 65 -4.65 18.83 -5.62
C GLY A 65 -4.26 18.07 -6.89
N LYS A 66 -3.11 18.38 -7.49
CA LYS A 66 -2.54 17.62 -8.60
C LYS A 66 -1.90 16.35 -8.06
N GLU A 67 -2.08 15.25 -8.79
CA GLU A 67 -1.43 13.98 -8.48
C GLU A 67 0.07 14.06 -8.76
N ILE A 68 0.85 13.66 -7.77
CA ILE A 68 2.32 13.63 -7.78
C ILE A 68 2.80 12.25 -7.33
N SER A 69 4.06 11.96 -7.56
CA SER A 69 4.69 10.72 -7.11
C SER A 69 5.12 10.83 -5.63
N MET A 70 5.23 9.70 -4.92
CA MET A 70 5.62 9.70 -3.49
C MET A 70 7.02 10.29 -3.26
N ASP A 71 7.94 10.08 -4.20
CA ASP A 71 9.31 10.62 -4.22
C ASP A 71 9.38 12.13 -4.47
N GLU A 72 8.30 12.73 -4.95
CA GLU A 72 8.18 14.19 -5.09
C GLU A 72 7.79 14.87 -3.76
N LEU A 73 7.41 14.10 -2.74
CA LEU A 73 7.20 14.65 -1.40
C LEU A 73 8.54 15.10 -0.83
N ALA A 74 8.55 16.29 -0.22
CA ALA A 74 9.70 16.85 0.45
C ALA A 74 9.49 16.87 1.98
N PRO A 75 9.84 15.80 2.71
CA PRO A 75 9.85 15.83 4.17
C PRO A 75 10.83 16.86 4.73
N PRO A 76 10.53 17.54 5.85
CA PRO A 76 9.26 17.48 6.56
C PRO A 76 8.17 18.30 5.83
N THR A 77 7.01 17.70 5.60
CA THR A 77 5.88 18.36 4.93
C THR A 77 4.56 18.07 5.65
N ARG A 78 3.72 19.10 5.78
CA ARG A 78 2.40 18.96 6.39
C ARG A 78 1.42 18.33 5.40
N VAL A 79 0.70 17.30 5.85
CA VAL A 79 -0.22 16.53 5.01
C VAL A 79 -1.55 16.28 5.69
N GLN A 80 -2.62 16.30 4.90
CA GLN A 80 -3.88 15.61 5.23
C GLN A 80 -3.80 14.20 4.64
N TYR A 81 -4.24 13.18 5.39
CA TYR A 81 -4.13 11.81 4.94
C TYR A 81 -5.34 10.96 5.35
N GLU A 82 -5.57 9.89 4.59
CA GLU A 82 -6.55 8.86 4.91
C GLU A 82 -5.86 7.50 5.02
N TYR A 83 -6.15 6.77 6.10
CA TYR A 83 -5.62 5.44 6.32
C TYR A 83 -6.69 4.49 6.86
N GLY A 84 -6.52 3.20 6.65
CA GLY A 84 -7.31 2.16 7.29
C GLY A 84 -6.43 1.20 8.06
N ASN A 85 -6.99 0.52 9.05
CA ASN A 85 -6.26 -0.49 9.82
C ASN A 85 -6.44 -1.87 9.18
N THR A 86 -5.35 -2.60 9.09
CA THR A 86 -5.32 -3.98 8.61
C THR A 86 -4.67 -4.86 9.66
N LYS A 87 -4.68 -6.19 9.45
CA LYS A 87 -3.98 -7.13 10.34
C LYS A 87 -2.47 -6.87 10.42
N ASP A 88 -1.89 -6.22 9.40
CA ASP A 88 -0.45 -5.98 9.27
C ASP A 88 -0.05 -4.54 9.67
N GLY A 89 -1.01 -3.71 10.11
CA GLY A 89 -0.79 -2.32 10.52
C GLY A 89 -1.66 -1.30 9.78
N PRO A 90 -1.47 0.00 10.05
CA PRO A 90 -2.16 1.07 9.36
C PRO A 90 -1.63 1.22 7.92
N VAL A 91 -2.55 1.37 6.96
CA VAL A 91 -2.24 1.48 5.53
C VAL A 91 -2.84 2.79 4.98
N LEU A 92 -1.99 3.64 4.43
CA LEU A 92 -2.34 4.91 3.79
C LEU A 92 -2.96 4.71 2.41
N ARG A 93 -3.92 5.57 2.07
CA ARG A 93 -4.68 5.51 0.81
C ARG A 93 -4.73 6.85 0.10
N ILE A 94 -4.68 7.93 0.87
CA ILE A 94 -4.62 9.29 0.34
C ILE A 94 -3.59 10.05 1.18
N ILE A 95 -2.72 10.77 0.50
CA ILE A 95 -1.83 11.77 1.08
C ILE A 95 -2.05 13.05 0.27
N ARG A 96 -2.34 14.16 0.95
CA ARG A 96 -2.49 15.46 0.32
C ARG A 96 -1.61 16.46 1.07
N VAL A 97 -0.65 17.05 0.37
CA VAL A 97 0.11 18.19 0.89
C VAL A 97 -0.86 19.31 1.19
N ILE A 98 -0.72 19.94 2.35
CA ILE A 98 -1.49 21.14 2.68
C ILE A 98 -0.52 22.29 2.87
N ALA A 99 -0.82 23.41 2.21
CA ALA A 99 -0.02 24.63 2.36
C ALA A 99 0.00 25.05 3.85
N GLN A 100 1.17 25.53 4.28
CA GLN A 100 1.35 26.08 5.62
C GLN A 100 0.67 27.45 5.75
#